data_AF-A0AAW5ICX3-F1
#
_entry.id   AF-A0AAW5ICX3-F1
#
_cell.length_a   1.000
_cell.length_b   1.000
_cell.length_c   1.000
_cell.angle_alpha   90.00
_cell.angle_beta   90.00
_cell.angle_gamma   90.00
#
_symmetry.space_group_name_H-M   'P 1'
#
loop_
_entity.id
_entity.type
_entity.pdbx_description
1 polymer ?
#
loop_
_entity_poly.entity_id
_entity_poly.type
_entity_poly.pdbx_seq_one_letter_code
_entity_poly.pdbx_strand_id
1 'polypeptide(L)' 'MVDITTVNRVTKQEMKEYLEAHMPYEINNQMLGRLAKCFGFTLKRQMVNGKIISFYAKIQTI' A
#
# COMPACT_ATOMS: atom_id res chain seq x y z
N MET A 1 -12.97 -1.00 -5.71
CA MET A 1 -12.07 -0.31 -4.75
C MET A 1 -11.79 -1.27 -3.61
N VAL A 2 -10.53 -1.57 -3.33
CA VAL A 2 -10.14 -2.51 -2.27
C VAL A 2 -10.19 -1.80 -0.93
N ASP A 3 -10.90 -2.36 0.06
CA ASP A 3 -10.87 -1.85 1.43
C ASP A 3 -9.58 -2.32 2.13
N ILE A 4 -8.61 -1.42 2.24
CA ILE A 4 -7.29 -1.72 2.81
C ILE A 4 -7.35 -2.11 4.29
N THR A 5 -8.46 -1.81 5.00
CA THR A 5 -8.59 -2.13 6.42
C THR A 5 -8.77 -3.64 6.66
N THR A 6 -9.37 -4.34 5.69
CA THR A 6 -9.73 -5.76 5.77
C THR A 6 -8.69 -6.71 5.18
N VAL A 7 -7.75 -6.19 4.38
CA VAL A 7 -6.75 -7.00 3.67
C VAL A 7 -5.35 -6.82 4.27
N ASN A 8 -4.53 -7.87 4.13
CA ASN A 8 -3.15 -7.87 4.62
C ASN A 8 -2.12 -7.47 3.56
N ARG A 9 -2.54 -7.36 2.29
CA ARG A 9 -1.66 -7.07 1.16
C ARG A 9 -2.42 -6.29 0.10
N VAL A 10 -1.79 -5.23 -0.40
CA VAL A 10 -2.28 -4.43 -1.52
C VAL A 10 -1.12 -4.00 -2.40
N THR A 11 -1.37 -3.82 -3.68
CA THR A 11 -0.44 -3.19 -4.61
C THR A 11 -0.28 -1.69 -4.30
N LYS A 12 0.73 -1.05 -4.90
CA LYS A 12 0.88 0.40 -4.79
C LYS A 12 -0.32 1.16 -5.36
N GLN A 13 -0.89 0.65 -6.46
CA GLN A 13 -2.02 1.28 -7.13
C GLN A 13 -3.27 1.19 -6.26
N GLU A 14 -3.59 0.02 -5.71
CA GLU A 14 -4.75 -0.16 -4.82
C GLU A 14 -4.65 0.71 -3.56
N MET A 15 -3.45 0.82 -2.96
CA MET A 15 -3.22 1.73 -1.84
C MET A 15 -3.44 3.19 -2.25
N LYS A 16 -2.96 3.60 -3.43
CA LYS A 16 -3.11 4.96 -3.94
C LYS A 16 -4.59 5.28 -4.19
N GLU A 17 -5.29 4.42 -4.91
CA GLU A 17 -6.71 4.57 -5.23
C GLU A 17 -7.57 4.65 -3.96
N TYR A 18 -7.31 3.80 -2.96
CA TYR A 18 -8.03 3.87 -1.69
C TYR A 18 -7.80 5.21 -0.99
N LEU A 19 -6.55 5.66 -0.89
CA LEU A 19 -6.23 6.90 -0.19
C LEU A 19 -6.75 8.14 -0.93
N GLU A 20 -6.68 8.17 -2.27
CA GLU A 20 -7.21 9.26 -3.09
C GLU A 20 -8.74 9.35 -3.03
N ALA A 21 -9.43 8.21 -2.88
CA ALA A 21 -10.87 8.20 -2.65
C ALA A 21 -11.28 8.76 -1.28
N HIS A 22 -10.37 8.79 -0.30
CA HIS A 22 -10.65 9.23 1.08
C HIS A 22 -9.99 10.56 1.44
N MET A 23 -9.16 11.14 0.57
CA MET A 23 -8.41 12.37 0.82
C MET A 23 -8.75 13.42 -0.25
N PRO A 24 -8.83 14.72 0.11
CA PRO A 24 -9.21 15.77 -0.83
C PRO A 24 -8.05 16.24 -1.73
N TYR A 25 -7.01 15.44 -1.95
CA TYR A 25 -5.80 15.82 -2.68
C TYR A 25 -5.12 14.62 -3.37
N GLU A 26 -4.37 14.91 -4.45
CA GLU A 26 -3.61 13.90 -5.20
C GLU A 26 -2.44 13.35 -4.37
N ILE A 27 -2.24 12.03 -4.44
CA ILE A 27 -1.25 11.35 -3.63
C ILE A 27 0.00 11.01 -4.44
N ASN A 28 1.09 11.70 -4.13
CA ASN A 28 2.40 11.39 -4.68
C ASN A 28 3.06 10.18 -3.97
N ASN A 29 4.13 9.65 -4.58
CA ASN A 29 4.81 8.44 -4.09
C ASN A 29 5.44 8.57 -2.69
N GLN A 30 5.93 9.76 -2.31
CA GLN A 30 6.46 9.96 -0.95
C GLN A 30 5.35 9.90 0.09
N MET A 31 4.24 10.59 -0.19
CA MET A 31 3.10 10.65 0.71
C MET A 31 2.40 9.30 0.82
N LEU A 32 2.28 8.57 -0.29
CA LEU A 32 1.78 7.19 -0.34
C LEU A 32 2.53 6.29 0.65
N GLY A 33 3.86 6.37 0.66
CA GLY A 33 4.69 5.59 1.60
C GLY A 33 4.47 5.95 3.06
N ARG A 34 4.32 7.24 3.37
CA ARG A 34 4.06 7.72 4.74
C ARG A 34 2.67 7.30 5.22
N LEU A 35 1.65 7.51 4.41
CA LEU A 35 0.27 7.15 4.72
C LEU A 35 0.13 5.63 4.88
N ALA A 36 0.68 4.85 3.96
CA ALA A 36 0.72 3.39 4.09
C ALA A 36 1.29 2.95 5.45
N LYS A 37 2.39 3.57 5.91
CA LYS A 37 2.98 3.29 7.23
C LYS A 37 2.03 3.64 8.38
N CYS A 38 1.29 4.74 8.31
CA CYS A 38 0.28 5.11 9.31
C CYS A 38 -0.84 4.08 9.41
N PHE A 39 -1.24 3.46 8.30
CA PHE A 39 -2.21 2.35 8.27
C PHE A 39 -1.59 0.99 8.65
N GLY A 40 -0.35 0.99 9.13
CA GLY A 40 0.34 -0.23 9.53
C GLY A 40 0.82 -1.06 8.34
N PHE A 41 1.03 -0.47 7.16
CA PHE A 41 1.60 -1.18 6.01
C PHE A 41 3.08 -0.84 5.78
N THR A 42 3.84 -1.80 5.28
CA THR A 42 5.23 -1.60 4.83
C THR A 42 5.37 -1.99 3.37
N LEU A 43 6.15 -1.20 2.62
CA LEU A 43 6.50 -1.55 1.25
C LEU A 43 7.48 -2.73 1.24
N LYS A 44 7.07 -3.83 0.60
CA LYS A 44 7.87 -5.02 0.39
C LYS A 44 8.18 -5.18 -1.09
N ARG A 45 9.31 -5.82 -1.38
CA ARG A 45 9.73 -6.22 -2.72
C ARG A 45 9.89 -7.72 -2.73
N GLN A 46 9.34 -8.38 -3.74
CA GLN A 46 9.44 -9.82 -3.91
C GLN A 46 9.81 -10.14 -5.35
N MET A 47 10.67 -11.13 -5.54
CA MET A 47 10.94 -11.68 -6.87
C MET A 47 9.91 -12.79 -7.15
N VAL A 48 9.17 -12.65 -8.24
CA VAL A 48 8.19 -13.64 -8.71
C VAL A 48 8.44 -13.86 -10.19
N ASN A 49 8.73 -15.11 -10.58
CA ASN A 49 9.03 -15.51 -11.96
C ASN A 49 10.09 -14.59 -12.63
N GLY A 50 11.17 -14.28 -11.90
CA GLY A 50 12.26 -13.43 -12.40
C GLY A 50 11.95 -11.93 -12.46
N LYS A 51 10.76 -11.48 -12.04
CA LYS A 51 10.37 -10.07 -11.99
C LYS A 51 10.25 -9.58 -10.55
N ILE A 52 10.75 -8.37 -10.30
CA ILE A 52 10.58 -7.71 -8.99
C ILE A 52 9.21 -7.06 -8.95
N ILE A 53 8.36 -7.52 -8.06
CA ILE A 53 7.08 -6.89 -7.72
C ILE A 53 7.20 -6.13 -6.41
N SER A 54 6.58 -4.96 -6.35
CA SER A 54 6.51 -4.15 -5.12
C SER A 54 5.06 -4.04 -4.65
N PHE A 55 4.82 -4.29 -3.37
CA PHE A 55 3.49 -4.24 -2.76
C PHE A 55 3.57 -3.77 -1.31
N TYR A 56 2.47 -3.25 -0.79
CA TYR A 56 2.31 -2.94 0.62
C TYR A 56 1.73 -4.14 1.35
N ALA A 57 2.34 -4.51 2.48
CA ALA A 57 1.85 -5.59 3.34
C ALA A 57 1.64 -5.05 4.76
N LYS A 58 0.53 -5.45 5.39
CA LYS A 58 0.19 -5.06 6.77
C LYS A 58 1.23 -5.68 7.71
N ILE A 59 1.77 -4.86 8.58
CA ILE A 59 2.67 -5.26 9.65
C ILE A 59 1.79 -6.04 10.62
N GLN A 60 1.86 -7.36 10.58
CA GLN A 60 1.37 -8.18 11.67
C GLN A 60 2.35 -7.96 12.83
N THR A 61 1.93 -7.20 13.83
CA THR A 61 2.60 -7.21 15.13
C THR A 61 2.48 -8.63 15.66
N ILE A 62 3.62 -9.31 15.83
CA ILE A 62 3.72 -10.64 16.44
C ILE A 62 3.25 -10.56 17.89
#